data_AF-A0A8J3NJP8-F1
#
_entry.id   AF-A0A8J3NJP8-F1
#
_cell.length_a   1.000
_cell.length_b   1.000
_cell.length_c   1.000
_cell.angle_alpha   90.00
_cell.angle_beta   90.00
_cell.angle_gamma   90.00
#
_symmetry.space_group_name_H-M   'P 1'
#
loop_
_entity.id
_entity.type
_entity.pdbx_description
1 polymer ?
#
loop_
_entity_poly.entity_id
_entity_poly.type
_entity_poly.pdbx_seq_one_letter_code
_entity_poly.pdbx_strand_id
1 'polypeptide(L)'
;MTDIPAAYGATAAGGARTGAGAPAVMSHAAAIVRHDLAREVAMGTWDTGPFDNDSAADWCGALDDAAPGERLAMIRQALTEAADTTGFLDDREGVRAIAAAAIVLSQRPGAEPLTSAYAPDFLLDGGSVVIPDDVAALAVRALDRVMGDDSEWRESWEEGGGEDALAVVRDLRSALAG
;
A
#
# COMPACT_ATOMS: atom_id res chain seq x y z
N MET A 1 -55.49 36.10 16.19
CA MET A 1 -54.47 36.80 15.40
C MET A 1 -53.91 35.76 14.43
N THR A 2 -54.68 35.42 13.38
CA THR A 2 -54.52 35.92 11.98
C THR A 2 -53.61 34.93 11.23
N ASP A 3 -54.00 34.18 10.18
CA ASP A 3 -55.22 34.12 9.34
C ASP A 3 -55.50 32.71 8.75
N ILE A 4 -56.71 32.54 8.18
CA ILE A 4 -57.27 31.48 7.29
C ILE A 4 -58.14 32.25 6.25
N PRO A 5 -58.42 31.87 4.97
CA PRO A 5 -58.32 30.58 4.22
C PRO A 5 -57.33 30.67 3.03
N ALA A 6 -57.37 30.00 1.85
CA ALA A 6 -58.30 29.09 1.13
C ALA A 6 -57.48 28.15 0.21
N ALA A 7 -57.89 26.96 -0.29
CA ALA A 7 -59.17 26.31 -0.61
C ALA A 7 -59.73 26.54 -2.05
N TYR A 8 -59.40 25.62 -2.97
CA TYR A 8 -60.13 25.20 -4.19
C TYR A 8 -59.41 23.93 -4.73
N GLY A 9 -60.02 22.82 -5.16
CA GLY A 9 -61.45 22.45 -5.22
C GLY A 9 -61.90 22.04 -6.63
N ALA A 10 -61.74 20.77 -7.03
CA ALA A 10 -62.60 20.08 -8.03
C ALA A 10 -62.14 18.63 -8.33
N THR A 11 -63.11 17.74 -8.49
CA THR A 11 -62.96 16.32 -8.86
C THR A 11 -63.48 16.10 -10.28
N ALA A 12 -62.84 15.29 -11.14
CA ALA A 12 -63.55 14.55 -12.20
C ALA A 12 -62.72 13.43 -12.89
N ALA A 13 -63.29 12.22 -12.81
CA ALA A 13 -63.28 11.09 -13.75
C ALA A 13 -62.41 11.07 -15.04
N GLY A 14 -61.76 9.91 -15.22
CA GLY A 14 -62.11 9.02 -16.35
C GLY A 14 -61.16 8.98 -17.56
N GLY A 15 -60.79 7.77 -17.99
CA GLY A 15 -60.17 7.55 -19.29
C GLY A 15 -59.08 6.49 -19.33
N ALA A 16 -59.45 5.20 -19.35
CA ALA A 16 -58.51 4.18 -19.78
C ALA A 16 -58.32 4.25 -21.31
N ARG A 17 -57.08 4.15 -21.79
CA ARG A 17 -56.72 3.25 -22.89
C ARG A 17 -55.21 3.08 -23.06
N THR A 18 -54.87 1.90 -23.53
CA THR A 18 -53.54 1.40 -23.84
C THR A 18 -52.85 2.19 -24.96
N GLY A 19 -51.55 2.42 -24.80
CA GLY A 19 -50.66 2.91 -25.84
C GLY A 19 -49.23 2.48 -25.55
N ALA A 20 -48.76 1.42 -26.21
CA ALA A 20 -47.38 0.96 -26.06
C ALA A 20 -46.44 1.89 -26.85
N GLY A 21 -45.47 2.49 -26.15
CA GLY A 21 -44.40 3.31 -26.71
C GLY A 21 -43.28 3.38 -25.68
N ALA A 22 -42.09 2.92 -26.04
CA ALA A 22 -41.03 2.61 -25.08
C ALA A 22 -40.56 3.83 -24.26
N PRO A 23 -40.35 3.69 -22.93
CA PRO A 23 -39.53 4.64 -22.18
C PRO A 23 -38.05 4.34 -22.45
N ALA A 24 -37.26 5.40 -22.62
CA ALA A 24 -35.81 5.27 -22.67
C ALA A 24 -35.27 4.85 -21.29
N VAL A 25 -34.67 3.66 -21.21
CA VAL A 25 -33.93 3.21 -20.03
C VAL A 25 -32.46 3.62 -20.13
N MET A 26 -32.18 4.87 -19.77
CA MET A 26 -30.83 5.27 -19.38
C MET A 26 -30.71 5.17 -17.86
N SER A 27 -30.54 3.95 -17.33
CA SER A 27 -30.19 3.76 -15.91
C SER A 27 -29.55 2.39 -15.61
N HIS A 28 -28.40 2.44 -14.93
CA HIS A 28 -27.92 1.48 -13.93
C HIS A 28 -28.05 -0.03 -14.19
N ALA A 29 -27.19 -0.54 -15.07
CA ALA A 29 -26.44 -1.77 -14.80
C ALA A 29 -24.95 -1.40 -14.68
N ALA A 30 -24.55 -0.65 -13.65
CA ALA A 30 -24.17 -1.20 -12.34
C ALA A 30 -22.98 -2.18 -12.42
N ALA A 31 -21.77 -1.60 -12.34
CA ALA A 31 -20.60 -2.07 -11.59
C ALA A 31 -19.94 -3.46 -11.86
N ILE A 32 -20.57 -4.40 -12.54
CA ILE A 32 -20.11 -5.81 -12.54
C ILE A 32 -18.86 -6.06 -13.40
N VAL A 33 -18.52 -5.18 -14.35
CA VAL A 33 -17.34 -5.36 -15.26
C VAL A 33 -16.13 -4.52 -14.85
N ARG A 34 -16.24 -3.66 -13.81
CA ARG A 34 -15.09 -2.90 -13.27
C ARG A 34 -14.42 -3.56 -12.06
N HIS A 35 -14.99 -4.65 -11.55
CA HIS A 35 -14.68 -5.19 -10.22
C HIS A 35 -13.83 -6.49 -10.25
N ASP A 36 -13.49 -6.97 -11.44
CA ASP A 36 -12.99 -8.33 -11.69
C ASP A 36 -11.51 -8.37 -12.17
N LEU A 37 -10.84 -7.21 -12.17
CA LEU A 37 -9.44 -7.02 -12.59
C LEU A 37 -8.53 -6.39 -11.52
N ALA A 38 -9.03 -6.08 -10.32
CA ALA A 38 -8.19 -5.97 -9.12
C ALA A 38 -7.79 -7.39 -8.63
N ARG A 39 -7.26 -8.22 -9.54
CA ARG A 39 -6.98 -9.66 -9.31
C ARG A 39 -5.49 -9.99 -9.25
N GLU A 40 -4.63 -9.00 -9.45
CA GLU A 40 -3.16 -9.05 -9.35
C GLU A 40 -2.70 -7.82 -8.52
N VAL A 41 -3.19 -7.68 -7.29
CA VAL A 41 -3.08 -6.44 -6.46
C VAL A 41 -1.67 -6.28 -5.86
N ALA A 42 -0.66 -6.05 -6.70
CA ALA A 42 0.75 -6.39 -6.45
C ALA A 42 0.93 -7.90 -6.23
N MET A 43 1.55 -8.56 -7.21
CA MET A 43 1.67 -10.02 -7.28
C MET A 43 2.49 -10.57 -6.10
N GLY A 44 1.83 -11.31 -5.20
CA GLY A 44 2.47 -11.92 -4.02
C GLY A 44 2.25 -11.15 -2.70
N THR A 45 1.41 -10.11 -2.68
CA THR A 45 1.03 -9.40 -1.44
C THR A 45 -0.22 -10.02 -0.78
N TRP A 46 -0.31 -9.99 0.55
CA TRP A 46 -1.52 -10.39 1.32
C TRP A 46 -2.05 -9.30 2.25
N ASP A 47 -1.22 -8.31 2.59
CA ASP A 47 -1.61 -7.07 3.26
C ASP A 47 -0.70 -5.93 2.72
N THR A 48 -0.73 -4.78 3.38
CA THR A 48 -0.09 -3.52 3.01
C THR A 48 1.17 -3.21 3.84
N GLY A 49 1.48 -4.04 4.84
CA GLY A 49 2.61 -3.82 5.74
C GLY A 49 3.98 -4.12 5.11
N PRO A 50 5.09 -3.62 5.70
CA PRO A 50 6.43 -3.72 5.11
C PRO A 50 6.97 -5.14 4.86
N PHE A 51 6.31 -6.16 5.40
CA PHE A 51 6.71 -7.57 5.32
C PHE A 51 5.65 -8.45 4.65
N ASP A 52 4.51 -7.87 4.24
CA ASP A 52 3.31 -8.61 3.86
C ASP A 52 3.24 -8.98 2.36
N ASN A 53 4.41 -9.37 1.83
CA ASN A 53 4.66 -9.76 0.44
C ASN A 53 5.65 -10.93 0.36
N ASP A 54 5.43 -11.88 -0.54
CA ASP A 54 6.26 -13.08 -0.74
C ASP A 54 7.76 -12.76 -0.86
N SER A 55 8.13 -11.78 -1.70
CA SER A 55 9.54 -11.41 -1.92
C SER A 55 10.18 -10.67 -0.74
N ALA A 56 9.37 -10.08 0.15
CA ALA A 56 9.81 -9.49 1.42
C ALA A 56 10.01 -10.59 2.48
N ALA A 57 9.07 -11.54 2.60
CA ALA A 57 9.17 -12.66 3.53
C ALA A 57 10.35 -13.60 3.20
N ASP A 58 10.54 -13.96 1.92
CA ASP A 58 11.70 -14.73 1.46
C ASP A 58 13.03 -14.04 1.82
N TRP A 59 13.10 -12.71 1.67
CA TRP A 59 14.28 -11.92 2.01
C TRP A 59 14.49 -11.81 3.53
N CYS A 60 13.42 -11.69 4.31
CA CYS A 60 13.49 -11.70 5.78
C CYS A 60 13.98 -13.06 6.32
N GLY A 61 13.52 -14.17 5.74
CA GLY A 61 14.02 -15.51 6.07
C GLY A 61 15.52 -15.65 5.76
N ALA A 62 15.96 -15.21 4.58
CA ALA A 62 17.38 -15.20 4.24
C ALA A 62 18.23 -14.30 5.17
N LEU A 63 17.66 -13.19 5.66
CA LEU A 63 18.32 -12.29 6.61
C LEU A 63 18.40 -12.89 8.03
N ASP A 64 17.41 -13.69 8.43
CA ASP A 64 17.45 -14.45 9.68
C ASP A 64 18.52 -15.56 9.65
N ASP A 65 18.54 -16.36 8.57
CA ASP A 65 19.55 -17.41 8.35
C ASP A 65 20.99 -16.88 8.27
N ALA A 66 21.18 -15.62 7.86
CA ALA A 66 22.50 -15.02 7.69
C ALA A 66 23.26 -14.83 9.01
N ALA A 67 24.58 -14.95 8.97
CA ALA A 67 25.39 -14.78 10.17
C ALA A 67 25.29 -13.32 10.69
N PRO A 68 25.37 -13.07 12.01
CA PRO A 68 25.18 -11.73 12.57
C PRO A 68 26.08 -10.63 11.99
N GLY A 69 27.27 -10.98 11.47
CA GLY A 69 28.19 -10.05 10.81
C GLY A 69 27.82 -9.70 9.35
N GLU A 70 26.91 -10.45 8.73
CA GLU A 70 26.52 -10.31 7.32
C GLU A 70 25.21 -9.52 7.16
N ARG A 71 24.33 -9.55 8.17
CA ARG A 71 23.00 -8.93 8.16
C ARG A 71 23.00 -7.44 7.79
N LEU A 72 23.96 -6.66 8.31
CA LEU A 72 24.11 -5.25 7.95
C LEU A 72 24.45 -5.05 6.46
N ALA A 73 25.26 -5.93 5.88
CA ALA A 73 25.60 -5.88 4.46
C ALA A 73 24.38 -6.20 3.59
N MET A 74 23.57 -7.19 3.98
CA MET A 74 22.33 -7.53 3.28
C MET A 74 21.28 -6.40 3.33
N ILE A 75 21.07 -5.78 4.49
CA ILE A 75 20.20 -4.59 4.65
C ILE A 75 20.70 -3.46 3.74
N ARG A 76 22.01 -3.14 3.79
CA ARG A 76 22.61 -2.11 2.95
C ARG A 76 22.48 -2.43 1.46
N GLN A 77 22.65 -3.69 1.06
CA GLN A 77 22.52 -4.15 -0.32
C GLN A 77 21.11 -3.92 -0.86
N ALA A 78 20.07 -4.43 -0.18
CA ALA A 78 18.67 -4.27 -0.62
C ALA A 78 18.28 -2.79 -0.80
N LEU A 79 18.71 -1.92 0.12
CA LEU A 79 18.49 -0.48 0.01
C LEU A 79 19.29 0.17 -1.13
N THR A 80 20.50 -0.31 -1.40
CA THR A 80 21.34 0.20 -2.52
C THR A 80 20.77 -0.21 -3.87
N GLU A 81 20.34 -1.47 -4.01
CA GLU A 81 19.74 -2.02 -5.23
C GLU A 81 18.54 -1.18 -5.69
N ALA A 82 17.63 -0.85 -4.77
CA ALA A 82 16.55 0.09 -5.07
C ALA A 82 17.08 1.52 -5.32
N ALA A 83 17.85 2.11 -4.39
CA ALA A 83 18.21 3.53 -4.41
C ALA A 83 19.11 3.97 -5.57
N ASP A 84 19.87 3.05 -6.18
CA ASP A 84 20.78 3.30 -7.31
C ASP A 84 20.23 2.76 -8.65
N THR A 85 18.99 2.25 -8.69
CA THR A 85 18.33 1.81 -9.94
C THR A 85 18.01 3.00 -10.86
N THR A 86 18.68 3.03 -12.02
CA THR A 86 18.64 4.13 -13.01
C THR A 86 17.60 3.97 -14.12
N GLY A 87 16.97 2.79 -14.23
CA GLY A 87 15.83 2.53 -15.11
C GLY A 87 14.55 2.36 -14.29
N PHE A 88 13.58 1.60 -14.81
CA PHE A 88 12.41 1.15 -14.06
C PHE A 88 12.83 0.25 -12.87
N LEU A 89 12.15 0.39 -11.73
CA LEU A 89 12.38 -0.43 -10.53
C LEU A 89 11.38 -1.58 -10.50
N ASP A 90 11.88 -2.82 -10.52
CA ASP A 90 11.11 -4.05 -10.36
C ASP A 90 10.54 -4.15 -8.94
N ASP A 91 9.33 -4.72 -8.81
CA ASP A 91 8.61 -4.84 -7.55
C ASP A 91 9.46 -5.54 -6.47
N ARG A 92 10.24 -6.55 -6.84
CA ARG A 92 11.05 -7.35 -5.91
C ARG A 92 12.09 -6.50 -5.18
N GLU A 93 12.83 -5.67 -5.91
CA GLU A 93 13.80 -4.73 -5.34
C GLU A 93 13.08 -3.68 -4.48
N GLY A 94 11.88 -3.24 -4.90
CA GLY A 94 11.05 -2.30 -4.15
C GLY A 94 10.59 -2.83 -2.79
N VAL A 95 9.94 -4.01 -2.75
CA VAL A 95 9.43 -4.61 -1.50
C VAL A 95 10.56 -4.99 -0.54
N ARG A 96 11.71 -5.45 -1.05
CA ARG A 96 12.90 -5.71 -0.23
C ARG A 96 13.46 -4.42 0.38
N ALA A 97 13.47 -3.32 -0.36
CA ALA A 97 13.88 -2.03 0.18
C ALA A 97 12.90 -1.50 1.25
N ILE A 98 11.59 -1.71 1.09
CA ILE A 98 10.59 -1.39 2.12
C ILE A 98 10.83 -2.21 3.40
N ALA A 99 10.99 -3.54 3.29
CA ALA A 99 11.28 -4.42 4.41
C ALA A 99 12.59 -4.04 5.14
N ALA A 100 13.65 -3.79 4.37
CA ALA A 100 14.94 -3.34 4.90
C ALA A 100 14.84 -1.98 5.61
N ALA A 101 14.05 -1.04 5.08
CA ALA A 101 13.83 0.26 5.69
C ALA A 101 13.01 0.17 6.99
N ALA A 102 12.02 -0.73 7.07
CA ALA A 102 11.27 -1.01 8.30
C ALA A 102 12.16 -1.61 9.40
N ILE A 103 13.11 -2.49 9.04
CA ILE A 103 14.13 -2.98 9.96
C ILE A 103 15.06 -1.84 10.41
N VAL A 104 15.52 -0.99 9.49
CA VAL A 104 16.34 0.19 9.83
C VAL A 104 15.61 1.12 10.82
N LEU A 105 14.30 1.32 10.67
CA LEU A 105 13.50 2.10 11.62
C LEU A 105 13.42 1.41 12.99
N SER A 106 13.18 0.10 13.06
CA SER A 106 13.02 -0.62 14.34
C SER A 106 14.30 -0.66 15.19
N GLN A 107 15.47 -0.43 14.58
CA GLN A 107 16.74 -0.31 15.33
C GLN A 107 16.98 1.09 15.93
N ARG A 108 16.09 2.08 15.69
CA ARG A 108 16.23 3.42 16.26
C ARG A 108 15.82 3.44 17.75
N PRO A 109 16.50 4.24 18.61
CA PRO A 109 16.12 4.36 20.02
C PRO A 109 14.67 4.82 20.19
N GLY A 110 13.86 4.02 20.88
CA GLY A 110 12.44 4.31 21.13
C GLY A 110 11.51 3.99 19.96
N ALA A 111 11.97 3.29 18.93
CA ALA A 111 11.07 2.67 17.95
C ALA A 111 10.23 1.56 18.61
N GLU A 112 9.01 1.36 18.11
CA GLU A 112 8.19 0.21 18.51
C GLU A 112 8.82 -1.10 17.98
N PRO A 113 8.77 -2.20 18.75
CA PRO A 113 9.24 -3.51 18.29
C PRO A 113 8.52 -3.97 17.02
N LEU A 114 9.19 -4.75 16.18
CA LEU A 114 8.52 -5.45 15.08
C LEU A 114 7.58 -6.51 15.64
N THR A 115 6.38 -6.62 15.06
CA THR A 115 5.34 -7.57 15.48
C THR A 115 4.78 -8.44 14.36
N SER A 116 5.24 -8.25 13.11
CA SER A 116 4.84 -9.10 11.98
C SER A 116 5.52 -10.46 12.10
N ALA A 117 4.77 -11.53 11.87
CA ALA A 117 5.29 -12.90 11.79
C ALA A 117 6.15 -13.16 10.53
N TYR A 118 6.27 -12.16 9.64
CA TYR A 118 7.10 -12.19 8.44
C TYR A 118 8.36 -11.31 8.56
N ALA A 119 8.57 -10.67 9.71
CA ALA A 119 9.86 -10.05 10.05
C ALA A 119 10.87 -11.14 10.49
N PRO A 120 12.19 -10.88 10.43
CA PRO A 120 13.21 -11.84 10.86
C PRO A 120 13.03 -12.23 12.34
N ASP A 121 12.97 -13.53 12.64
CA ASP A 121 12.74 -14.09 13.98
C ASP A 121 13.74 -13.53 15.01
N PHE A 122 15.01 -13.34 14.64
CA PHE A 122 16.02 -12.79 15.55
C PHE A 122 15.69 -11.38 16.06
N LEU A 123 14.89 -10.58 15.33
CA LEU A 123 14.43 -9.27 15.78
C LEU A 123 13.20 -9.38 16.68
N LEU A 124 12.32 -10.36 16.43
CA LEU A 124 11.18 -10.68 17.28
C LEU A 124 11.64 -11.22 18.65
N ASP A 125 12.72 -12.00 18.67
CA ASP A 125 13.40 -12.53 19.86
C ASP A 125 14.27 -11.48 20.61
N GLY A 126 14.24 -10.21 20.20
CA GLY A 126 14.95 -9.12 20.87
C GLY A 126 16.44 -9.00 20.55
N GLY A 127 16.90 -9.66 19.47
CA GLY A 127 18.18 -9.38 18.84
C GLY A 127 18.18 -8.03 18.12
N SER A 128 19.35 -7.63 17.60
CA SER A 128 19.52 -6.33 16.95
C SER A 128 20.61 -6.33 15.88
N VAL A 129 20.58 -5.33 15.02
CA VAL A 129 21.65 -4.99 14.07
C VAL A 129 22.09 -3.56 14.35
N VAL A 130 23.41 -3.32 14.44
CA VAL A 130 23.93 -1.95 14.55
C VAL A 130 23.77 -1.27 13.20
N ILE A 131 22.91 -0.25 13.13
CA ILE A 131 22.64 0.53 11.93
C ILE A 131 23.41 1.86 11.98
N PRO A 132 24.38 2.09 11.07
CA PRO A 132 25.03 3.39 10.90
C PRO A 132 24.11 4.44 10.26
N ASP A 133 24.34 5.72 10.56
CA ASP A 133 23.56 6.86 10.03
C ASP A 133 23.51 6.91 8.49
N ASP A 134 24.57 6.47 7.80
CA ASP A 134 24.60 6.43 6.33
C ASP A 134 23.62 5.39 5.76
N VAL A 135 23.28 4.34 6.53
CA VAL A 135 22.27 3.36 6.15
C VAL A 135 20.86 3.90 6.38
N ALA A 136 20.63 4.71 7.43
CA ALA A 136 19.36 5.40 7.63
C ALA A 136 19.09 6.42 6.50
N ALA A 137 20.10 7.20 6.11
CA ALA A 137 20.00 8.11 4.96
C ALA A 137 19.79 7.37 3.63
N LEU A 138 20.43 6.20 3.46
CA LEU A 138 20.20 5.32 2.31
C LEU A 138 18.78 4.75 2.30
N ALA A 139 18.20 4.40 3.45
CA ALA A 139 16.83 3.92 3.54
C ALA A 139 15.83 4.98 3.08
N VAL A 140 15.99 6.25 3.49
CA VAL A 140 15.17 7.36 2.98
C VAL A 140 15.29 7.49 1.46
N ARG A 141 16.50 7.42 0.89
CA ARG A 141 16.71 7.43 -0.57
C ARG A 141 16.03 6.26 -1.29
N ALA A 142 16.08 5.06 -0.71
CA ALA A 142 15.47 3.87 -1.29
C ALA A 142 13.94 4.02 -1.33
N LEU A 143 13.32 4.49 -0.23
CA LEU A 143 11.88 4.74 -0.20
C LEU A 143 11.45 5.89 -1.12
N ASP A 144 12.24 6.96 -1.22
CA ASP A 144 12.02 8.03 -2.20
C ASP A 144 12.07 7.50 -3.64
N ARG A 145 12.91 6.49 -3.92
CA ARG A 145 12.99 5.82 -5.22
C ARG A 145 11.83 4.84 -5.46
N VAL A 146 11.39 4.10 -4.44
CA VAL A 146 10.20 3.22 -4.49
C VAL A 146 8.91 4.02 -4.72
N MET A 147 8.81 5.21 -4.15
CA MET A 147 7.68 6.14 -4.34
C MET A 147 7.80 7.02 -5.60
N GLY A 148 8.82 6.83 -6.44
CA GLY A 148 8.98 7.55 -7.70
C GLY A 148 8.16 6.95 -8.85
N ASP A 149 7.91 7.74 -9.89
CA ASP A 149 7.05 7.35 -11.01
C ASP A 149 7.53 6.07 -11.75
N ASP A 150 8.84 5.87 -11.91
CA ASP A 150 9.43 4.69 -12.57
C ASP A 150 9.51 3.45 -11.62
N SER A 151 8.40 3.02 -11.02
CA SER A 151 8.39 1.99 -9.95
C SER A 151 7.21 1.02 -10.05
N GLU A 152 7.47 -0.25 -10.32
CA GLU A 152 6.45 -1.30 -10.47
C GLU A 152 5.58 -1.47 -9.22
N TRP A 153 6.21 -1.38 -8.04
CA TRP A 153 5.51 -1.44 -6.75
C TRP A 153 4.47 -0.32 -6.64
N ARG A 154 4.87 0.92 -6.99
CA ARG A 154 4.00 2.10 -6.94
C ARG A 154 2.88 2.01 -7.97
N GLU A 155 3.20 1.65 -9.22
CA GLU A 155 2.20 1.48 -10.28
C GLU A 155 1.15 0.44 -9.88
N SER A 156 1.59 -0.72 -9.38
CA SER A 156 0.71 -1.82 -8.93
C SER A 156 -0.29 -1.39 -7.85
N TRP A 157 0.16 -0.62 -6.85
CA TRP A 157 -0.73 -0.12 -5.80
C TRP A 157 -1.62 1.04 -6.25
N GLU A 158 -1.14 1.95 -7.11
CA GLU A 158 -1.99 3.03 -7.65
C GLU A 158 -3.11 2.50 -8.54
N GLU A 159 -2.84 1.50 -9.39
CA GLU A 159 -3.87 0.83 -10.20
C GLU A 159 -4.85 0.00 -9.35
N GLY A 160 -4.36 -0.61 -8.26
CA GLY A 160 -5.16 -1.40 -7.31
C GLY A 160 -5.98 -0.59 -6.29
N GLY A 161 -5.74 0.73 -6.15
CA GLY A 161 -6.37 1.57 -5.13
C GLY A 161 -5.75 1.48 -3.74
N GLY A 162 -4.49 1.07 -3.64
CA GLY A 162 -3.70 0.83 -2.44
C GLY A 162 -3.18 2.07 -1.70
N GLU A 163 -4.03 3.07 -1.49
CA GLU A 163 -3.66 4.29 -0.73
C GLU A 163 -3.08 3.97 0.66
N ASP A 164 -3.54 2.89 1.30
CA ASP A 164 -3.03 2.44 2.60
C ASP A 164 -1.57 1.94 2.50
N ALA A 165 -1.20 1.19 1.46
CA ALA A 165 0.19 0.78 1.22
C ALA A 165 1.10 1.99 0.91
N LEU A 166 0.62 2.93 0.10
CA LEU A 166 1.32 4.19 -0.16
C LEU A 166 1.47 5.02 1.13
N ALA A 167 0.50 4.97 2.05
CA ALA A 167 0.58 5.63 3.35
C ALA A 167 1.63 4.99 4.26
N VAL A 168 1.66 3.65 4.36
CA VAL A 168 2.67 2.90 5.12
C VAL A 168 4.08 3.30 4.71
N VAL A 169 4.37 3.39 3.40
CA VAL A 169 5.71 3.79 2.92
C VAL A 169 6.00 5.27 3.19
N ARG A 170 5.01 6.17 3.02
CA ARG A 170 5.16 7.60 3.36
C ARG A 170 5.45 7.84 4.84
N ASP A 171 4.78 7.10 5.72
CA ASP A 171 4.94 7.23 7.18
C ASP A 171 6.28 6.64 7.63
N LEU A 172 6.66 5.47 7.11
CA LEU A 172 7.98 4.86 7.31
C LEU A 172 9.12 5.80 6.88
N ARG A 173 9.01 6.38 5.67
CA ARG A 173 9.97 7.36 5.14
C ARG A 173 10.06 8.62 6.02
N SER A 174 8.93 9.08 6.55
CA SER A 174 8.87 10.25 7.43
C SER A 174 9.53 9.98 8.79
N ALA A 175 9.28 8.80 9.39
CA ALA A 175 9.90 8.39 10.65
C ALA A 175 11.42 8.12 10.52
N LEU A 176 11.90 7.74 9.34
CA LEU A 176 13.33 7.60 9.05
C LEU A 176 14.05 8.96 8.84
N ALA A 177 13.33 10.00 8.41
CA ALA A 177 13.90 11.31 8.12
C ALA A 177 13.88 12.30 9.30
N GLY A 178 13.13 12.01 10.36
CA GLY A 178 13.09 12.78 11.62
C GLY A 178 14.15 12.37 12.64
#